data_AF-A0A7W9QFZ6-F1
#
_entry.id   AF-A0A7W9QFZ6-F1
#
_cell.length_a   1.000
_cell.length_b   1.000
_cell.length_c   1.000
_cell.angle_alpha   90.00
_cell.angle_beta   90.00
_cell.angle_gamma   90.00
#
_symmetry.space_group_name_H-M   'P 1'
#
loop_
_entity.id
_entity.type
_entity.pdbx_description
1 polymer ?
#
loop_
_entity_poly.entity_id
_entity_poly.type
_entity_poly.pdbx_seq_one_letter_code
_entity_poly.pdbx_strand_id
1 'polypeptide(L)'
;MDLVGACRAFVSVSERGSFTVGAAAARMSQPVASRRVAALEEHFGEPLFERTSRRAVLTPFGRDMLPVARQLVQAADVLLHEAEVVKRKPWRLAVPGICATADLARLVAAARGHGVTLDLRVAAPAQRRELLYAQQVRAALLAVPADDATWSVPLGLAGVDDPGVKRVYLETLRLGRASPGPARRIWVQPEDDVPHIRDPLTRLRDAVGLRPAQLVAADELTAAAAEVLCTRDLLLCSPAQATELALHWRPIGEIALSRGLALAAVAEGNPQHIQARLGDAIARCLGAEERAIPGGDRGVGGDGCDGCDGGDGADASRGCRGCRGCCGCHTGGVVA
;
A
#
# COMPACT_ATOMS: atom_id res chain seq x y z
N MET A 1 35.14 -20.93 4.85
CA MET A 1 34.63 -21.74 3.73
C MET A 1 33.11 -21.80 3.81
N ASP A 2 32.39 -21.65 2.70
CA ASP A 2 30.94 -21.90 2.62
C ASP A 2 30.70 -23.42 2.62
N LEU A 3 30.42 -23.99 3.80
CA LEU A 3 30.28 -25.44 4.00
C LEU A 3 29.15 -26.04 3.16
N VAL A 4 27.98 -25.38 3.13
CA VAL A 4 26.83 -25.84 2.33
C VAL A 4 27.17 -25.78 0.85
N GLY A 5 27.79 -24.69 0.40
CA GLY A 5 28.23 -24.55 -0.99
C GLY A 5 29.31 -25.55 -1.40
N ALA A 6 30.16 -25.97 -0.47
CA ALA A 6 31.18 -27.00 -0.69
C ALA A 6 30.59 -28.40 -0.72
N CYS A 7 29.70 -28.74 0.22
CA CYS A 7 28.94 -29.99 0.21
C CYS A 7 28.07 -30.11 -1.06
N ARG A 8 27.47 -29.02 -1.55
CA ARG A 8 26.70 -29.02 -2.80
C ARG A 8 27.56 -29.33 -4.02
N ALA A 9 28.78 -28.80 -4.07
CA ALA A 9 29.75 -29.12 -5.13
C ALA A 9 30.18 -30.60 -5.05
N PHE A 10 30.52 -31.07 -3.85
CA PHE A 10 30.88 -32.47 -3.60
C PHE A 10 29.77 -33.44 -4.02
N VAL A 11 28.53 -33.26 -3.55
CA VAL A 11 27.39 -34.10 -3.91
C VAL A 11 27.14 -34.12 -5.42
N SER A 12 27.15 -32.94 -6.06
CA SER A 12 26.87 -32.83 -7.50
C SER A 12 27.94 -33.48 -8.38
N VAL A 13 29.21 -33.38 -7.98
CA VAL A 13 30.33 -34.03 -8.68
C VAL A 13 30.28 -35.54 -8.48
N SER A 14 29.98 -36.01 -7.27
CA SER A 14 29.82 -37.43 -6.94
C SER A 14 28.70 -38.09 -7.74
N GLU A 15 27.54 -37.44 -7.86
CA GLU A 15 26.38 -37.99 -8.58
C GLU A 15 26.59 -38.09 -10.08
N ARG A 16 27.45 -37.24 -10.64
CA ARG A 16 27.71 -37.17 -12.08
C ARG A 16 29.03 -37.81 -12.50
N GLY A 17 29.88 -38.20 -11.55
CA GLY A 17 31.19 -38.81 -11.79
C GLY A 17 32.20 -37.92 -12.52
N SER A 18 31.92 -36.61 -12.63
CA SER A 18 32.73 -35.65 -13.37
C SER A 18 32.65 -34.26 -12.74
N PHE A 19 33.82 -33.64 -12.53
CA PHE A 19 33.90 -32.27 -12.03
C PHE A 19 33.23 -31.26 -12.96
N THR A 20 33.38 -31.43 -14.28
CA THR A 20 32.79 -30.52 -15.26
C THR A 20 31.28 -30.62 -15.28
N VAL A 21 30.74 -31.85 -15.35
CA VAL A 21 29.29 -32.08 -15.41
C VAL A 21 28.62 -31.80 -14.06
N GLY A 22 29.31 -32.11 -12.95
CA GLY A 22 28.92 -31.80 -11.58
C GLY A 22 28.85 -30.30 -11.28
N ALA A 23 29.87 -29.55 -11.70
CA ALA A 23 29.89 -28.09 -11.53
C ALA A 23 28.73 -27.42 -12.29
N ALA A 24 28.51 -27.84 -13.54
CA ALA A 24 27.38 -27.36 -14.35
C ALA A 24 26.02 -27.66 -13.67
N ALA A 25 25.87 -28.84 -13.06
CA ALA A 25 24.69 -29.21 -12.28
C ALA A 25 24.39 -28.23 -11.14
N ALA A 26 25.45 -27.87 -10.41
CA ALA A 26 25.38 -27.00 -9.25
C ALA A 26 25.40 -25.51 -9.63
N ARG A 27 25.25 -25.18 -10.93
CA ARG A 27 25.29 -23.83 -11.48
C ARG A 27 26.56 -23.06 -11.09
N MET A 28 27.71 -23.71 -11.15
CA MET A 28 29.02 -23.10 -10.91
C MET A 28 30.04 -23.50 -11.98
N SER A 29 31.14 -22.75 -12.09
CA SER A 29 32.24 -23.13 -12.98
C SER A 29 33.07 -24.27 -12.37
N GLN A 30 33.66 -25.10 -13.22
CA GLN A 30 34.49 -26.23 -12.79
C GLN A 30 35.67 -25.81 -11.87
N PRO A 31 36.39 -24.69 -12.11
CA PRO A 31 37.42 -24.20 -11.19
C PRO A 31 36.89 -23.78 -9.82
N VAL A 32 35.61 -23.36 -9.72
CA VAL A 32 34.97 -23.02 -8.45
C VAL A 32 34.57 -24.28 -7.70
N ALA A 33 33.98 -25.27 -8.38
CA ALA A 33 33.63 -26.55 -7.78
C ALA A 33 34.87 -27.28 -7.24
N SER A 34 35.94 -27.33 -8.02
CA SER A 34 37.21 -27.96 -7.61
C SER A 34 37.81 -27.28 -6.38
N ARG A 35 37.87 -25.94 -6.34
CA ARG A 35 38.34 -25.20 -5.15
C ARG A 35 37.47 -25.44 -3.92
N ARG A 36 36.15 -25.49 -4.08
CA ARG A 36 35.22 -25.75 -2.97
C ARG A 36 35.38 -27.16 -2.40
N VAL A 37 35.54 -28.17 -3.26
CA VAL A 37 35.80 -29.54 -2.84
C VAL A 37 37.17 -29.65 -2.17
N ALA A 38 38.22 -29.06 -2.73
CA ALA A 38 39.55 -29.07 -2.13
C ALA A 38 39.56 -28.41 -0.74
N ALA A 39 38.86 -27.29 -0.57
CA ALA A 39 38.70 -26.66 0.74
C ALA A 39 37.95 -27.56 1.74
N LEU A 40 36.99 -28.36 1.27
CA LEU A 40 36.25 -29.31 2.09
C LEU A 40 37.12 -30.48 2.53
N GLU A 41 37.93 -31.01 1.63
CA GLU A 41 38.94 -32.04 1.92
C GLU A 41 39.98 -31.53 2.93
N GLU A 42 40.47 -30.30 2.75
CA GLU A 42 41.38 -29.65 3.70
C GLU A 42 40.73 -29.49 5.08
N HIS A 43 39.45 -29.13 5.15
CA HIS A 43 38.73 -29.00 6.41
C HIS A 43 38.50 -30.34 7.13
N PHE A 44 38.30 -31.42 6.36
CA PHE A 44 38.17 -32.77 6.92
C PHE A 44 39.52 -33.44 7.23
N GLY A 45 40.61 -32.96 6.62
CA GLY A 45 41.92 -33.58 6.71
C GLY A 45 42.06 -34.87 5.89
N GLU A 46 41.04 -35.24 5.10
CA GLU A 46 40.99 -36.47 4.31
C GLU A 46 40.42 -36.18 2.90
N PRO A 47 40.92 -36.85 1.85
CA PRO A 47 40.43 -36.67 0.49
C PRO A 47 39.07 -37.33 0.32
N LEU A 48 38.17 -36.66 -0.40
CA LEU A 48 36.84 -37.16 -0.75
C LEU A 48 36.86 -37.85 -2.12
N PHE A 49 37.75 -37.42 -3.03
CA PHE A 49 37.96 -38.04 -4.33
C PHE A 49 39.37 -38.62 -4.47
N GLU A 50 39.48 -39.68 -5.27
CA GLU A 50 40.76 -40.23 -5.69
C GLU A 50 41.48 -39.27 -6.64
N ARG A 51 42.82 -39.19 -6.54
CA ARG A 51 43.67 -38.34 -7.39
C ARG A 51 43.82 -38.90 -8.82
N THR A 52 42.72 -39.09 -9.54
CA THR A 52 42.74 -39.52 -10.94
C THR A 52 42.23 -38.42 -11.87
N SER A 53 42.92 -38.19 -12.99
CA SER A 53 42.69 -37.03 -13.87
C SER A 53 41.51 -37.18 -14.83
N ARG A 54 40.82 -38.33 -14.86
CA ARG A 54 39.78 -38.62 -15.88
C ARG A 54 38.39 -38.91 -15.31
N ARG A 55 38.26 -39.30 -14.04
CA ARG A 55 36.96 -39.60 -13.40
C ARG A 55 36.97 -39.14 -11.95
N ALA A 56 35.84 -38.59 -11.49
CA ALA A 56 35.65 -38.28 -10.09
C ALA A 56 35.19 -39.57 -9.37
N VAL A 57 36.15 -40.31 -8.81
CA VAL A 57 35.92 -41.54 -8.06
C VAL A 57 36.03 -41.23 -6.57
N LEU A 58 35.06 -41.68 -5.77
CA LEU A 58 35.04 -41.44 -4.33
C LEU A 58 36.02 -42.33 -3.58
N THR A 59 36.75 -41.76 -2.62
CA THR A 59 37.51 -42.51 -1.62
C THR A 59 36.55 -43.26 -0.67
N PRO A 60 37.02 -44.21 0.17
CA PRO A 60 36.19 -44.78 1.23
C PRO A 60 35.58 -43.70 2.14
N PHE A 61 36.39 -42.74 2.58
CA PHE A 61 35.93 -41.59 3.37
C PHE A 61 34.87 -40.76 2.62
N GLY A 62 35.08 -40.49 1.34
CA GLY A 62 34.10 -39.80 0.50
C GLY A 62 32.78 -40.56 0.33
N ARG A 63 32.83 -41.90 0.23
CA ARG A 63 31.62 -42.73 0.19
C ARG A 63 30.82 -42.64 1.48
N ASP A 64 31.49 -42.63 2.63
CA ASP A 64 30.85 -42.55 3.95
C ASP A 64 30.33 -41.13 4.25
N MET A 65 31.00 -40.10 3.74
CA MET A 65 30.59 -38.70 3.91
C MET A 65 29.49 -38.27 2.94
N LEU A 66 29.32 -38.93 1.79
CA LEU A 66 28.33 -38.55 0.78
C LEU A 66 26.88 -38.51 1.33
N PRO A 67 26.38 -39.50 2.09
CA PRO A 67 25.06 -39.46 2.71
C PRO A 67 24.88 -38.25 3.64
N VAL A 68 25.88 -37.94 4.47
CA VAL A 68 25.82 -36.82 5.43
C VAL A 68 25.85 -35.48 4.71
N ALA A 69 26.71 -35.33 3.69
CA ALA A 69 26.75 -34.14 2.86
C ALA A 69 25.43 -33.89 2.11
N ARG A 70 24.78 -34.96 1.62
CA ARG A 70 23.44 -34.87 1.02
C ARG A 70 22.40 -34.36 2.01
N GLN A 71 22.39 -34.87 3.24
CA GLN A 71 21.45 -34.43 4.27
C GLN A 71 21.63 -32.93 4.58
N LEU A 72 22.87 -32.44 4.68
CA LEU A 72 23.14 -31.02 4.91
C LEU A 72 22.64 -30.14 3.76
N VAL A 73 22.88 -30.55 2.51
CA VAL A 73 22.39 -29.82 1.33
C VAL A 73 20.86 -29.80 1.30
N GLN A 74 20.21 -30.93 1.59
CA GLN A 74 18.75 -31.02 1.68
C GLN A 74 18.19 -30.11 2.78
N ALA A 75 18.79 -30.12 3.98
CA ALA A 75 18.37 -29.24 5.06
C ALA A 75 18.50 -27.76 4.69
N ALA A 76 19.57 -27.38 3.98
CA ALA A 76 19.74 -26.03 3.47
C ALA A 76 18.71 -25.68 2.39
N ASP A 77 18.39 -26.60 1.47
CA ASP A 77 17.34 -26.39 0.47
C ASP A 77 15.95 -26.23 1.12
N VAL A 78 15.64 -27.02 2.15
CA VAL A 78 14.41 -26.87 2.95
C VAL A 78 14.37 -25.51 3.63
N LEU A 79 15.45 -25.08 4.28
CA LEU A 79 15.52 -23.77 4.94
C LEU A 79 15.27 -22.62 3.96
N LEU A 80 15.90 -22.66 2.78
CA LEU A 80 15.73 -21.65 1.75
C LEU A 80 14.29 -21.65 1.20
N HIS A 81 13.70 -22.83 1.02
CA HIS A 81 12.31 -22.97 0.62
C HIS A 81 11.35 -22.37 1.65
N GLU A 82 11.51 -22.73 2.93
CA GLU A 82 10.73 -22.18 4.04
C GLU A 82 10.86 -20.67 4.14
N ALA A 83 12.07 -20.13 3.96
CA ALA A 83 12.27 -18.67 3.94
C ALA A 83 11.48 -17.99 2.81
N GLU A 84 11.43 -18.57 1.62
CA GLU A 84 10.60 -18.06 0.52
C GLU A 84 9.10 -18.22 0.77
N VAL A 85 8.67 -19.31 1.41
CA VAL A 85 7.28 -19.51 1.84
C VAL A 85 6.87 -18.47 2.88
N VAL A 86 7.73 -18.19 3.87
CA VAL A 86 7.50 -17.16 4.89
C VAL A 86 7.44 -15.77 4.27
N LYS A 87 8.33 -15.45 3.32
CA LYS A 87 8.26 -14.18 2.56
C LYS A 87 6.95 -14.03 1.79
N ARG A 88 6.39 -15.13 1.29
CA ARG A 88 5.12 -15.16 0.55
C ARG A 88 3.88 -15.19 1.44
N LYS A 89 4.03 -15.36 2.76
CA LYS A 89 2.91 -15.42 3.70
C LYS A 89 2.10 -14.12 3.58
N PRO A 90 0.77 -14.21 3.33
CA PRO A 90 -0.02 -13.03 3.05
C PRO A 90 0.00 -12.08 4.25
N TRP A 91 0.37 -10.83 3.98
CA TRP A 91 0.28 -9.74 4.93
C TRP A 91 -1.19 -9.35 5.04
N ARG A 92 -1.84 -9.75 6.14
CA ARG A 92 -3.26 -9.51 6.38
C ARG A 92 -3.48 -8.12 6.96
N LEU A 93 -4.27 -7.29 6.27
CA LEU A 93 -4.64 -5.93 6.67
C LEU A 93 -6.15 -5.81 6.83
N ALA A 94 -6.62 -5.40 8.00
CA ALA A 94 -8.02 -5.03 8.19
C ALA A 94 -8.27 -3.60 7.70
N VAL A 95 -9.28 -3.42 6.84
CA VAL A 95 -9.60 -2.15 6.18
C VAL A 95 -11.08 -1.75 6.39
N PRO A 96 -11.41 -0.45 6.32
CA PRO A 96 -12.79 0.01 6.45
C PRO A 96 -13.74 -0.48 5.36
N GLY A 97 -15.00 -0.68 5.74
CA GLY A 97 -16.11 -1.01 4.82
C GLY A 97 -16.45 0.10 3.82
N ILE A 98 -15.99 1.32 4.09
CA ILE A 98 -16.15 2.48 3.20
C ILE A 98 -15.18 2.50 2.00
N CYS A 99 -14.22 1.57 1.95
CA CYS A 99 -13.26 1.54 0.83
C CYS A 99 -13.91 0.90 -0.39
N ALA A 100 -13.94 1.63 -1.51
CA ALA A 100 -14.46 1.11 -2.77
C ALA A 100 -13.67 -0.12 -3.25
N THR A 101 -14.35 -1.08 -3.86
CA THR A 101 -13.73 -2.32 -4.36
C THR A 101 -12.62 -2.03 -5.38
N ALA A 102 -12.82 -1.01 -6.22
CA ALA A 102 -11.83 -0.58 -7.21
C ALA A 102 -10.53 -0.09 -6.55
N ASP A 103 -10.62 0.65 -5.45
CA ASP A 103 -9.44 1.14 -4.72
C ASP A 103 -8.74 0.04 -3.95
N LEU A 104 -9.48 -0.86 -3.31
CA LEU A 104 -8.90 -2.04 -2.67
C LEU A 104 -8.15 -2.93 -3.67
N ALA A 105 -8.71 -3.12 -4.87
CA ALA A 105 -8.04 -3.85 -5.95
C ALA A 105 -6.75 -3.15 -6.40
N ARG A 106 -6.76 -1.82 -6.54
CA ARG A 106 -5.56 -1.01 -6.84
C ARG A 106 -4.51 -1.12 -5.73
N LEU A 107 -4.91 -1.11 -4.47
CA LEU A 107 -4.01 -1.29 -3.33
C LEU A 107 -3.33 -2.67 -3.35
N VAL A 108 -4.08 -3.74 -3.62
CA VAL A 108 -3.52 -5.09 -3.77
C VAL A 108 -2.57 -5.16 -4.96
N ALA A 109 -2.91 -4.54 -6.09
CA ALA A 109 -2.04 -4.48 -7.26
C ALA A 109 -0.72 -3.73 -6.96
N ALA A 110 -0.80 -2.58 -6.29
CA ALA A 110 0.37 -1.81 -5.85
C ALA A 110 1.26 -2.64 -4.92
N ALA A 111 0.67 -3.33 -3.93
CA ALA A 111 1.40 -4.21 -3.03
C ALA A 111 2.15 -5.33 -3.77
N ARG A 112 1.52 -5.96 -4.78
CA ARG A 112 2.18 -6.96 -5.63
C ARG A 112 3.38 -6.39 -6.38
N GLY A 113 3.29 -5.15 -6.88
CA GLY A 113 4.40 -4.43 -7.50
C GLY A 113 5.61 -4.24 -6.57
N HIS A 114 5.38 -4.20 -5.25
CA HIS A 114 6.43 -4.12 -4.23
C HIS A 114 6.84 -5.48 -3.65
N GLY A 115 6.40 -6.59 -4.24
CA GLY A 115 6.70 -7.95 -3.77
C GLY A 115 5.97 -8.34 -2.48
N VAL A 116 4.88 -7.66 -2.14
CA VAL A 116 4.07 -7.95 -0.95
C VAL A 116 2.77 -8.65 -1.35
N THR A 117 2.57 -9.87 -0.86
CA THR A 117 1.26 -10.54 -0.95
C THR A 117 0.34 -9.94 0.09
N LEU A 118 -0.52 -8.99 -0.32
CA LEU A 118 -1.49 -8.34 0.57
C LEU A 118 -2.82 -9.09 0.55
N ASP A 119 -3.32 -9.44 1.73
CA ASP A 119 -4.68 -9.97 1.92
C ASP A 119 -5.51 -8.98 2.74
N LEU A 120 -6.63 -8.54 2.19
CA LEU A 120 -7.46 -7.52 2.79
C LEU A 120 -8.64 -8.17 3.52
N ARG A 121 -8.96 -7.65 4.70
CA ARG A 121 -10.14 -8.03 5.48
C ARG A 121 -10.99 -6.80 5.73
N VAL A 122 -12.08 -6.67 4.99
CA VAL A 122 -13.06 -5.59 5.22
C VAL A 122 -13.83 -5.90 6.50
N ALA A 123 -13.89 -4.95 7.43
CA ALA A 123 -14.58 -5.12 8.70
C ALA A 123 -15.01 -3.78 9.33
N ALA A 124 -16.03 -3.82 10.17
CA ALA A 124 -16.52 -2.68 10.94
C ALA A 124 -15.48 -2.21 11.99
N PRO A 125 -15.53 -0.95 12.48
CA PRO A 125 -14.49 -0.39 13.35
C PRO A 125 -14.14 -1.25 14.58
N ALA A 126 -15.14 -1.73 15.32
CA ALA A 126 -14.92 -2.57 16.50
C ALA A 126 -14.25 -3.91 16.12
N GLN A 127 -14.74 -4.55 15.07
CA GLN A 127 -14.23 -5.82 14.58
C GLN A 127 -12.78 -5.70 14.07
N ARG A 128 -12.39 -4.61 13.41
CA ARG A 128 -10.99 -4.41 12.97
C ARG A 128 -10.01 -4.41 14.15
N ARG A 129 -10.42 -3.81 15.26
CA ARG A 129 -9.63 -3.81 16.50
C ARG A 129 -9.56 -5.20 17.13
N GLU A 130 -10.67 -5.95 17.16
CA GLU A 130 -10.70 -7.34 17.63
C GLU A 130 -9.81 -8.25 16.79
N LEU A 131 -9.87 -8.15 15.45
CA LEU A 131 -9.02 -8.91 14.53
C LEU A 131 -7.53 -8.67 14.80
N LEU A 132 -7.16 -7.43 15.14
CA LEU A 132 -5.78 -7.07 15.48
C LEU A 132 -5.37 -7.65 16.83
N TYR A 133 -6.21 -7.51 17.87
CA TYR A 133 -5.92 -8.07 19.20
C TYR A 133 -5.84 -9.60 19.19
N ALA A 134 -6.72 -10.26 18.43
CA ALA A 134 -6.71 -11.70 18.21
C ALA A 134 -5.59 -12.16 17.26
N GLN A 135 -4.74 -11.25 16.77
CA GLN A 135 -3.64 -11.52 15.82
C GLN A 135 -4.10 -12.25 14.54
N GLN A 136 -5.37 -12.07 14.16
CA GLN A 136 -5.94 -12.61 12.92
C GLN A 136 -5.56 -11.75 11.71
N VAL A 137 -5.20 -10.49 11.96
CA VAL A 137 -4.55 -9.60 10.99
C VAL A 137 -3.23 -9.09 11.56
N ARG A 138 -2.28 -8.74 10.70
CA ARG A 138 -0.98 -8.19 11.10
C ARG A 138 -1.06 -6.69 11.37
N ALA A 139 -1.99 -6.02 10.69
CA ALA A 139 -2.30 -4.61 10.89
C ALA A 139 -3.78 -4.32 10.64
N ALA A 140 -4.25 -3.19 11.16
CA ALA A 140 -5.59 -2.68 10.99
C ALA A 140 -5.59 -1.15 10.85
N LEU A 141 -6.45 -0.62 10.00
CA LEU A 141 -6.75 0.81 9.95
C LEU A 141 -7.79 1.15 11.01
N LEU A 142 -7.43 1.95 12.01
CA LEU A 142 -8.29 2.27 13.15
C LEU A 142 -8.69 3.74 13.12
N ALA A 143 -9.95 4.00 13.50
CA ALA A 143 -10.45 5.36 13.68
C ALA A 143 -9.77 5.98 14.91
N VAL A 144 -9.20 7.16 14.74
CA VAL A 144 -8.48 7.92 15.77
C VAL A 144 -8.85 9.41 15.67
N PRO A 145 -8.70 10.18 16.76
CA PRO A 145 -8.84 11.63 16.69
C PRO A 145 -7.97 12.25 15.58
N ALA A 146 -8.40 13.37 15.00
CA ALA A 146 -7.72 14.00 13.88
C ALA A 146 -6.25 14.38 14.18
N ASP A 147 -5.94 14.67 15.44
CA ASP A 147 -4.58 15.01 15.90
C ASP A 147 -3.64 13.80 15.88
N ASP A 148 -4.18 12.59 16.07
CA ASP A 148 -3.44 11.32 16.06
C ASP A 148 -3.45 10.66 14.67
N ALA A 149 -4.19 11.24 13.71
CA ALA A 149 -4.45 10.64 12.43
C ALA A 149 -3.24 10.71 11.47
N THR A 150 -2.90 9.58 10.88
CA THR A 150 -1.99 9.53 9.73
C THR A 150 -2.69 10.02 8.47
N TRP A 151 -3.92 9.55 8.25
CA TRP A 151 -4.78 9.96 7.15
C TRP A 151 -6.00 10.66 7.71
N SER A 152 -6.31 11.85 7.16
CA SER A 152 -7.46 12.65 7.55
C SER A 152 -8.33 12.85 6.32
N VAL A 153 -9.62 12.53 6.46
CA VAL A 153 -10.60 12.62 5.37
C VAL A 153 -11.66 13.63 5.78
N PRO A 154 -11.91 14.71 5.01
CA PRO A 154 -12.94 15.68 5.37
C PRO A 154 -14.33 15.03 5.31
N LEU A 155 -15.18 15.40 6.27
CA LEU A 155 -16.58 14.97 6.34
C LEU A 155 -17.52 16.16 6.10
N GLY A 156 -18.64 15.87 5.46
CA GLY A 156 -19.70 16.80 5.18
C GLY A 156 -21.04 16.07 5.03
N LEU A 157 -22.04 16.80 4.56
CA LEU A 157 -23.39 16.26 4.37
C LEU A 157 -23.65 16.05 2.88
N ALA A 158 -24.17 14.89 2.53
CA ALA A 158 -24.57 14.56 1.16
C ALA A 158 -26.03 14.11 1.09
N GLY A 159 -26.72 14.51 0.03
CA GLY A 159 -28.09 14.08 -0.25
C GLY A 159 -28.38 14.04 -1.75
N VAL A 160 -29.57 13.56 -2.12
CA VAL A 160 -29.98 13.45 -3.53
C VAL A 160 -30.22 14.82 -4.17
N ASP A 161 -30.78 15.75 -3.42
CA ASP A 161 -31.04 17.10 -3.92
C ASP A 161 -29.78 17.96 -3.80
N ASP A 162 -29.37 18.64 -4.89
CA ASP A 162 -28.35 19.69 -4.79
C ASP A 162 -28.93 20.87 -3.98
N PRO A 163 -28.35 21.20 -2.82
CA PRO A 163 -28.87 22.28 -2.01
C PRO A 163 -28.62 23.67 -2.63
N GLY A 164 -27.86 23.78 -3.74
CA GLY A 164 -27.59 25.04 -4.44
C GLY A 164 -26.73 26.03 -3.66
N VAL A 165 -26.18 25.61 -2.51
CA VAL A 165 -25.36 26.41 -1.59
C VAL A 165 -23.97 25.80 -1.46
N LYS A 166 -22.98 26.64 -1.16
CA LYS A 166 -21.58 26.19 -0.98
C LYS A 166 -21.37 25.36 0.28
N ARG A 167 -22.17 25.59 1.32
CA ARG A 167 -22.10 24.93 2.63
C ARG A 167 -23.51 24.67 3.14
N VAL A 168 -23.69 23.57 3.86
CA VAL A 168 -24.95 23.26 4.54
C VAL A 168 -24.79 23.59 6.02
N TYR A 169 -25.75 24.33 6.55
CA TYR A 169 -25.81 24.68 7.97
C TYR A 169 -26.87 23.83 8.65
N LEU A 170 -26.55 23.20 9.77
CA LEU A 170 -27.48 22.33 10.52
C LEU A 170 -28.72 23.10 10.99
N GLU A 171 -28.60 24.39 11.28
CA GLU A 171 -29.75 25.22 11.66
C GLU A 171 -30.84 25.28 10.57
N THR A 172 -30.48 25.08 9.30
CA THR A 172 -31.43 25.05 8.18
C THR A 172 -32.30 23.80 8.16
N LEU A 173 -31.94 22.77 8.93
CA LEU A 173 -32.70 21.53 9.09
C LEU A 173 -33.77 21.64 10.19
N ARG A 174 -33.88 22.80 10.86
CA ARG A 174 -34.93 23.05 11.84
C ARG A 174 -36.30 22.98 11.15
N LEU A 175 -37.21 22.23 11.77
CA LEU A 175 -38.61 22.23 11.35
C LEU A 175 -39.26 23.59 11.63
N GLY A 176 -39.65 24.30 10.57
CA GLY A 176 -40.51 25.49 10.68
C GLY A 176 -41.99 25.10 10.82
N ARG A 177 -42.79 25.96 11.49
CA ARG A 177 -44.26 25.77 11.62
C ARG A 177 -45.02 25.66 10.29
N ALA A 178 -44.41 26.13 9.19
CA ALA A 178 -45.01 26.16 7.85
C ALA A 178 -44.54 25.03 6.91
N SER A 179 -43.67 24.12 7.36
CA SER A 179 -43.17 23.00 6.53
C SER A 179 -43.95 21.72 6.86
N PRO A 180 -44.82 21.20 5.97
CA PRO A 180 -45.69 20.06 6.26
C PRO A 180 -45.00 18.70 6.15
N GLY A 181 -43.66 18.64 6.08
CA GLY A 181 -42.89 17.41 5.85
C GLY A 181 -42.24 16.84 7.11
N PRO A 182 -41.81 15.56 7.08
CA PRO A 182 -40.99 15.00 8.13
C PRO A 182 -39.66 15.76 8.27
N ALA A 183 -39.12 15.81 9.49
CA ALA A 183 -37.82 16.43 9.73
C ALA A 183 -36.74 15.69 8.95
N ARG A 184 -35.90 16.43 8.21
CA ARG A 184 -34.70 15.84 7.59
C ARG A 184 -33.79 15.30 8.67
N ARG A 185 -33.34 14.06 8.51
CA ARG A 185 -32.39 13.38 9.39
C ARG A 185 -30.98 13.43 8.79
N ILE A 186 -29.99 13.39 9.67
CA ILE A 186 -28.59 13.17 9.34
C ILE A 186 -28.24 11.76 9.79
N TRP A 187 -27.87 10.92 8.85
CA TRP A 187 -27.39 9.57 9.10
C TRP A 187 -25.88 9.57 9.32
N VAL A 188 -25.44 8.98 10.43
CA VAL A 188 -24.03 8.74 10.77
C VAL A 188 -23.76 7.25 10.53
N GLN A 189 -22.86 6.96 9.59
CA GLN A 189 -22.47 5.58 9.27
C GLN A 189 -21.59 4.97 10.38
N PRO A 190 -21.49 3.63 10.47
CA PRO A 190 -20.71 2.96 11.51
C PRO A 190 -19.26 3.44 11.62
N GLU A 191 -18.63 3.75 10.48
CA GLU A 191 -17.24 4.22 10.42
C GLU A 191 -17.04 5.59 11.08
N ASP A 192 -18.09 6.43 11.08
CA ASP A 192 -18.08 7.78 11.67
C ASP A 192 -18.77 7.84 13.02
N ASP A 193 -19.37 6.73 13.47
CA ASP A 193 -20.06 6.62 14.75
C ASP A 193 -19.05 6.41 15.90
N VAL A 194 -18.08 7.31 16.00
CA VAL A 194 -16.99 7.31 16.98
C VAL A 194 -17.04 8.58 17.84
N PRO A 195 -16.62 8.55 19.13
CA PRO A 195 -16.82 9.68 20.05
C PRO A 195 -16.31 11.03 19.52
N HIS A 196 -15.12 11.04 18.91
CA HIS A 196 -14.49 12.26 18.40
C HIS A 196 -15.18 12.89 17.18
N ILE A 197 -16.14 12.20 16.54
CA ILE A 197 -16.99 12.73 15.47
C ILE A 197 -18.43 12.94 15.98
N ARG A 198 -18.96 11.93 16.69
CA ARG A 198 -20.33 11.91 17.22
C ARG A 198 -20.58 13.00 18.25
N ASP A 199 -19.65 13.24 19.17
CA ASP A 199 -19.87 14.16 20.29
C ASP A 199 -19.88 15.64 19.85
N PRO A 200 -18.96 16.11 18.97
CA PRO A 200 -19.07 17.45 18.38
C PRO A 200 -20.38 17.63 17.59
N LEU A 201 -20.79 16.64 16.81
CA LEU A 201 -22.01 16.71 16.00
C LEU A 201 -23.28 16.72 16.87
N THR A 202 -23.30 15.95 17.96
CA THR A 202 -24.37 15.93 18.96
C THR A 202 -24.48 17.28 19.67
N ARG A 203 -23.34 17.85 20.11
CA ARG A 203 -23.32 19.20 20.72
C ARG A 203 -23.81 20.27 19.76
N LEU A 204 -23.42 20.21 18.49
CA LEU A 204 -23.89 21.15 17.47
C LEU A 204 -25.40 21.01 17.25
N ARG A 205 -25.92 19.78 17.10
CA ARG A 205 -27.36 19.49 17.01
C ARG A 205 -28.14 20.15 18.15
N ASP A 206 -27.66 19.98 19.38
CA ASP A 206 -28.32 20.52 20.57
C ASP A 206 -28.24 22.06 20.62
N ALA A 207 -27.08 22.63 20.30
CA ALA A 207 -26.88 24.08 20.23
C ALA A 207 -27.76 24.74 19.16
N VAL A 208 -27.96 24.06 18.03
CA VAL A 208 -28.87 24.52 16.98
C VAL A 208 -30.30 24.01 17.19
N GLY A 209 -30.69 23.46 18.34
CA GLY A 209 -32.09 23.14 18.66
C GLY A 209 -32.75 22.12 17.72
N LEU A 210 -31.98 21.24 17.09
CA LEU A 210 -32.50 20.10 16.35
C LEU A 210 -32.95 19.00 17.31
N ARG A 211 -33.93 18.20 16.91
CA ARG A 211 -34.41 17.09 17.75
C ARG A 211 -33.37 15.97 17.81
N PRO A 212 -33.26 15.22 18.93
CA PRO A 212 -32.35 14.06 19.01
C PRO A 212 -32.53 13.07 17.85
N ALA A 213 -33.77 12.83 17.43
CA ALA A 213 -34.11 11.92 16.32
C ALA A 213 -33.67 12.42 14.92
N GLN A 214 -33.16 13.65 14.78
CA GLN A 214 -32.62 14.17 13.52
C GLN A 214 -31.15 13.82 13.32
N LEU A 215 -30.48 13.21 14.31
CA LEU A 215 -29.12 12.68 14.18
C LEU A 215 -29.16 11.20 14.54
N VAL A 216 -29.02 10.33 13.53
CA VAL A 216 -29.26 8.89 13.65
C VAL A 216 -28.00 8.12 13.31
N ALA A 217 -27.52 7.30 14.24
CA ALA A 217 -26.46 6.33 13.95
C ALA A 217 -27.06 5.12 13.22
N ALA A 218 -26.44 4.71 12.13
CA ALA A 218 -26.80 3.52 11.38
C ALA A 218 -25.89 2.35 11.75
N ASP A 219 -26.43 1.14 11.76
CA ASP A 219 -25.66 -0.09 11.95
C ASP A 219 -24.90 -0.50 10.67
N GLU A 220 -25.39 -0.06 9.51
CA GLU A 220 -24.81 -0.34 8.20
C GLU A 220 -24.87 0.89 7.28
N LEU A 221 -23.79 1.11 6.51
CA LEU A 221 -23.74 2.16 5.50
C LEU A 221 -24.84 1.98 4.44
N THR A 222 -25.05 0.76 3.96
CA THR A 222 -26.02 0.48 2.88
C THR A 222 -27.43 0.88 3.30
N ALA A 223 -27.83 0.61 4.54
CA ALA A 223 -29.13 1.00 5.07
C ALA A 223 -29.28 2.53 5.14
N ALA A 224 -28.26 3.24 5.65
CA ALA A 224 -28.24 4.70 5.69
C ALA A 224 -28.30 5.32 4.28
N ALA A 225 -27.52 4.79 3.34
CA ALA A 225 -27.49 5.26 1.96
C ALA A 225 -28.84 5.03 1.27
N ALA A 226 -29.47 3.88 1.47
CA ALA A 226 -30.80 3.57 0.93
C ALA A 226 -31.87 4.55 1.44
N GLU A 227 -31.85 4.87 2.74
CA GLU A 227 -32.74 5.89 3.31
C GLU A 227 -32.52 7.26 2.68
N VAL A 228 -31.27 7.68 2.49
CA VAL A 228 -30.93 8.97 1.85
C VAL A 228 -31.36 9.00 0.38
N LEU A 229 -31.22 7.89 -0.35
CA LEU A 229 -31.63 7.80 -1.76
C LEU A 229 -33.16 7.86 -1.96
N CYS A 230 -33.92 7.40 -0.97
CA CYS A 230 -35.38 7.35 -1.03
C CYS A 230 -36.07 8.56 -0.35
N THR A 231 -35.32 9.41 0.34
CA THR A 231 -35.86 10.51 1.13
C THR A 231 -35.07 11.81 0.88
N ARG A 232 -35.34 12.85 1.69
CA ARG A 232 -34.54 14.09 1.69
C ARG A 232 -33.50 14.11 2.81
N ASP A 233 -33.26 12.97 3.44
CA ASP A 233 -32.26 12.86 4.51
C ASP A 233 -30.85 13.10 3.97
N LEU A 234 -29.90 13.25 4.89
CA LEU A 234 -28.51 13.53 4.60
C LEU A 234 -27.62 12.43 5.18
N LEU A 235 -26.55 12.09 4.46
CA LEU A 235 -25.50 11.21 4.94
C LEU A 235 -24.29 12.04 5.38
N LEU A 236 -23.78 11.80 6.59
CA LEU A 236 -22.45 12.24 6.98
C LEU A 236 -21.41 11.34 6.29
N CYS A 237 -20.68 11.91 5.32
CA CYS A 237 -19.73 11.14 4.52
C CYS A 237 -18.61 12.02 3.94
N SER A 238 -17.62 11.37 3.32
CA SER A 238 -16.56 12.05 2.57
C SER A 238 -17.01 12.45 1.17
N PRO A 239 -16.33 13.42 0.50
CA PRO A 239 -16.62 13.78 -0.88
C PRO A 239 -16.50 12.59 -1.85
N ALA A 240 -15.49 11.72 -1.66
CA ALA A 240 -15.27 10.54 -2.49
C ALA A 240 -16.44 9.54 -2.37
N GLN A 241 -16.90 9.29 -1.14
CA GLN A 241 -18.02 8.39 -0.89
C GLN A 241 -19.34 8.95 -1.44
N ALA A 242 -19.57 10.25 -1.31
CA ALA A 242 -20.73 10.89 -1.91
C ALA A 242 -20.71 10.78 -3.45
N THR A 243 -19.54 10.94 -4.08
CA THR A 243 -19.36 10.76 -5.52
C THR A 243 -19.69 9.32 -5.93
N GLU A 244 -19.22 8.32 -5.18
CA GLU A 244 -19.52 6.90 -5.41
C GLU A 244 -21.02 6.60 -5.31
N LEU A 245 -21.72 7.23 -4.35
CA LEU A 245 -23.16 7.08 -4.14
C LEU A 245 -24.01 8.02 -5.03
N ALA A 246 -23.39 8.79 -5.93
CA ALA A 246 -24.06 9.80 -6.75
C ALA A 246 -24.90 10.82 -5.95
N LEU A 247 -24.37 11.27 -4.81
CA LEU A 247 -24.97 12.28 -3.93
C LEU A 247 -24.27 13.64 -4.05
N HIS A 248 -25.01 14.72 -3.81
CA HIS A 248 -24.47 16.07 -3.77
C HIS A 248 -23.88 16.37 -2.40
N TRP A 249 -22.56 16.39 -2.30
CA TRP A 249 -21.83 16.65 -1.06
C TRP A 249 -21.57 18.15 -0.83
N ARG A 250 -21.76 18.60 0.41
CA ARG A 250 -21.36 19.93 0.88
C ARG A 250 -20.71 19.86 2.27
N PRO A 251 -19.71 20.71 2.57
CA PRO A 251 -19.16 20.81 3.91
C PRO A 251 -20.19 21.43 4.87
N ILE A 252 -20.05 21.10 6.15
CA ILE A 252 -20.86 21.69 7.22
C ILE A 252 -20.34 23.11 7.51
N GLY A 253 -21.25 24.07 7.62
CA GLY A 253 -20.90 25.47 7.81
C GLY A 253 -20.35 25.79 9.20
N GLU A 254 -20.87 25.15 10.23
CA GLU A 254 -20.60 25.44 11.65
C GLU A 254 -19.36 24.71 12.20
N ILE A 255 -18.98 23.59 11.61
CA ILE A 255 -17.88 22.76 12.10
C ILE A 255 -17.15 22.08 10.94
N ALA A 256 -15.82 22.02 11.05
CA ALA A 256 -14.99 21.17 10.19
C ALA A 256 -14.82 19.81 10.87
N LEU A 257 -15.42 18.77 10.30
CA LEU A 257 -15.26 17.39 10.77
C LEU A 257 -14.35 16.64 9.82
N SER A 258 -13.50 15.79 10.38
CA SER A 258 -12.65 14.89 9.61
C SER A 258 -12.62 13.51 10.25
N ARG A 259 -12.63 12.47 9.41
CA ARG A 259 -12.37 11.10 9.80
C ARG A 259 -10.87 10.88 9.87
N GLY A 260 -10.36 10.71 11.08
CA GLY A 260 -8.96 10.36 11.33
C GLY A 260 -8.74 8.86 11.31
N LEU A 261 -7.74 8.40 10.56
CA LEU A 261 -7.35 6.99 10.48
C LEU A 261 -5.85 6.84 10.69
N ALA A 262 -5.47 5.80 11.44
CA ALA A 262 -4.08 5.41 11.66
C ALA A 262 -3.89 3.91 11.46
N LEU A 263 -2.68 3.52 11.06
CA LEU A 263 -2.30 2.13 10.91
C LEU A 263 -1.79 1.60 12.26
N ALA A 264 -2.53 0.67 12.85
CA ALA A 264 -2.08 -0.09 14.01
C ALA A 264 -1.55 -1.45 13.56
N ALA A 265 -0.43 -1.91 14.14
CA ALA A 265 0.14 -3.22 13.83
C ALA A 265 0.60 -3.96 15.09
N VAL A 266 0.69 -5.28 14.99
CA VAL A 266 1.30 -6.13 16.03
C VAL A 266 2.79 -5.76 16.16
N ALA A 267 3.39 -5.87 17.35
CA ALA A 267 4.75 -5.38 17.65
C ALA A 267 5.86 -5.90 16.71
N GLU A 268 5.71 -7.08 16.11
CA GLU A 268 6.63 -7.65 15.11
C GLU A 268 6.32 -7.20 13.65
N GLY A 269 5.39 -6.25 13.51
CA GLY A 269 4.74 -5.88 12.25
C GLY A 269 5.54 -4.99 11.31
N ASN A 270 6.58 -4.32 11.79
CA ASN A 270 7.24 -3.18 11.14
C ASN A 270 6.25 -2.32 10.29
N PRO A 271 5.24 -1.69 10.93
CA PRO A 271 4.20 -0.94 10.23
C PRO A 271 4.75 0.21 9.38
N GLN A 272 5.88 0.79 9.80
CA GLN A 272 6.52 1.92 9.15
C GLN A 272 6.94 1.60 7.72
N HIS A 273 7.42 0.39 7.46
CA HIS A 273 7.85 -0.03 6.12
C HIS A 273 6.68 -0.16 5.14
N ILE A 274 5.54 -0.66 5.62
CA ILE A 274 4.32 -0.76 4.80
C ILE A 274 3.71 0.61 4.60
N GLN A 275 3.64 1.43 5.64
CA GLN A 275 3.17 2.80 5.53
C GLN A 275 4.03 3.61 4.54
N ALA A 276 5.35 3.47 4.58
CA ALA A 276 6.25 4.14 3.64
C ALA A 276 6.07 3.68 2.19
N ARG A 277 5.69 2.42 1.95
CA ARG A 277 5.55 1.84 0.60
C ARG A 277 4.14 1.94 0.02
N LEU A 278 3.13 1.82 0.87
CA LEU A 278 1.71 1.73 0.47
C LEU A 278 0.89 2.91 0.98
N GLY A 279 1.49 3.90 1.64
CA GLY A 279 0.80 5.03 2.25
C GLY A 279 -0.12 5.77 1.29
N ASP A 280 0.36 6.08 0.07
CA ASP A 280 -0.42 6.79 -0.94
C ASP A 280 -1.57 5.92 -1.50
N ALA A 281 -1.31 4.61 -1.64
CA ALA A 281 -2.34 3.67 -2.09
C ALA A 281 -3.43 3.50 -1.02
N ILE A 282 -3.06 3.48 0.27
CA ILE A 282 -3.99 3.48 1.39
C ILE A 282 -4.77 4.80 1.45
N ALA A 283 -4.09 5.95 1.32
CA ALA A 283 -4.73 7.27 1.31
C ALA A 283 -5.84 7.36 0.25
N ARG A 284 -5.56 6.89 -0.98
CA ARG A 284 -6.56 6.80 -2.04
C ARG A 284 -7.77 5.93 -1.66
N CYS A 285 -7.55 4.76 -1.05
CA CYS A 285 -8.64 3.89 -0.60
C CYS A 285 -9.55 4.56 0.44
N LEU A 286 -8.97 5.42 1.27
CA LEU A 286 -9.69 6.13 2.33
C LEU A 286 -10.41 7.40 1.82
N GLY A 287 -10.09 7.85 0.60
CA GLY A 287 -10.48 9.16 0.10
C GLY A 287 -9.77 10.31 0.84
N ALA A 288 -8.59 10.05 1.41
CA ALA A 288 -7.77 11.07 2.04
C ALA A 288 -6.97 11.81 0.96
N GLU A 289 -7.03 13.13 0.97
CA GLU A 289 -6.09 13.94 0.18
C GLU A 289 -4.68 13.83 0.79
N GLU A 290 -3.64 13.84 -0.05
CA GLU A 290 -2.25 13.80 0.40
C GLU A 290 -2.00 14.95 1.39
N ARG A 291 -1.72 14.60 2.65
CA ARG A 291 -1.19 15.57 3.62
C ARG A 291 0.22 15.92 3.14
N ALA A 292 0.37 17.07 2.48
CA ALA A 292 1.69 17.61 2.18
C ALA A 292 2.53 17.61 3.47
N ILE A 293 3.61 16.84 3.46
CA ILE A 293 4.56 16.80 4.58
C ILE A 293 5.05 18.25 4.79
N PRO A 294 4.82 18.89 5.94
CA PRO A 294 5.34 20.22 6.18
C PRO A 294 6.84 20.08 6.47
N GLY A 295 7.68 20.28 5.47
CA GLY A 295 9.13 20.25 5.64
C GLY A 295 9.86 19.65 4.44
N GLY A 296 9.90 20.39 3.34
CA GLY A 296 10.69 20.06 2.17
C GLY A 296 10.81 21.31 1.31
N ASP A 297 11.69 22.21 1.77
CA ASP A 297 12.11 23.41 1.06
C ASP A 297 12.49 23.07 -0.38
N ARG A 298 11.54 23.22 -1.31
CA ARG A 298 11.87 23.35 -2.73
C ARG A 298 12.09 24.83 -2.95
N GLY A 299 13.35 25.23 -2.86
CA GLY A 299 13.82 26.53 -3.30
C GLY A 299 13.28 26.81 -4.70
N VAL A 300 12.33 27.74 -4.77
CA VAL A 300 11.89 28.36 -6.01
C VAL A 300 12.96 29.39 -6.36
N GLY A 301 13.99 28.92 -7.06
CA GLY A 301 14.85 29.78 -7.87
C GLY A 301 14.14 30.04 -9.19
N GLY A 302 13.41 31.14 -9.27
CA GLY A 302 12.79 31.64 -10.48
C GLY A 302 13.03 33.13 -10.57
N ASP A 303 14.22 33.48 -11.05
CA ASP A 303 14.58 34.83 -11.45
C ASP A 303 13.52 35.39 -12.42
N GLY A 304 13.09 36.61 -12.11
CA GLY A 304 12.19 37.37 -12.95
C GLY A 304 12.85 37.80 -14.25
N CYS A 305 12.02 37.95 -15.27
CA CYS A 305 12.20 38.96 -16.30
C CYS A 305 10.83 39.56 -16.61
N ASP A 306 10.67 40.81 -16.16
CA ASP A 306 9.64 41.75 -16.54
C ASP A 306 9.63 42.02 -18.04
N GLY A 307 8.41 42.21 -18.57
CA GLY A 307 8.07 43.29 -19.49
C GLY A 307 8.42 43.12 -20.98
N CYS A 308 7.38 43.03 -21.82
CA CYS A 308 7.06 44.11 -22.77
C CYS A 308 5.67 43.88 -23.40
N ASP A 309 4.81 44.88 -23.22
CA ASP A 309 3.59 45.16 -23.97
C ASP A 309 3.87 45.40 -25.46
N GLY A 310 2.86 45.17 -26.32
CA GLY A 310 2.80 45.74 -27.66
C GLY A 310 1.91 44.95 -28.62
N GLY A 311 0.69 45.42 -28.85
CA GLY A 311 -0.25 44.86 -29.80
C GLY A 311 -0.05 45.29 -31.26
N ASP A 312 -0.90 44.68 -32.09
CA ASP A 312 -1.31 44.99 -33.47
C ASP A 312 -0.35 44.80 -34.65
N GLY A 313 -0.90 44.20 -35.72
CA GLY A 313 -0.53 44.51 -37.09
C GLY A 313 -0.20 43.32 -37.99
N ALA A 314 -0.99 43.16 -39.04
CA ALA A 314 -0.88 42.15 -40.07
C ALA A 314 0.37 42.28 -40.98
N ASP A 315 0.70 41.15 -41.61
CA ASP A 315 0.94 40.99 -43.06
C ASP A 315 2.32 40.45 -43.54
N ALA A 316 2.18 39.52 -44.48
CA ALA A 316 3.02 39.02 -45.55
C ALA A 316 4.57 39.07 -45.50
N SER A 317 5.13 37.86 -45.66
CA SER A 317 6.17 37.49 -46.62
C SER A 317 7.49 38.30 -46.68
N ARG A 318 8.60 37.65 -46.32
CA ARG A 318 9.86 37.60 -47.10
C ARG A 318 10.89 36.76 -46.33
N GLY A 319 11.51 35.82 -47.03
CA GLY A 319 12.53 34.92 -46.47
C GLY A 319 13.94 35.51 -46.45
N CYS A 320 14.78 34.90 -45.63
CA CYS A 320 16.23 34.70 -45.80
C CYS A 320 16.69 33.73 -44.69
N ARG A 321 17.20 32.54 -45.04
CA ARG A 321 18.63 32.22 -45.22
C ARG A 321 19.49 32.46 -43.98
N GLY A 322 20.01 31.36 -43.42
CA GLY A 322 21.38 31.31 -42.89
C GLY A 322 21.57 30.68 -41.51
N CYS A 323 22.22 29.49 -41.52
CA CYS A 323 23.12 28.96 -40.47
C CYS A 323 22.52 28.52 -39.13
N ARG A 324 23.09 27.58 -38.36
CA ARG A 324 23.98 26.41 -38.50
C ARG A 324 24.14 25.91 -37.05
N GLY A 325 24.09 24.58 -36.84
CA GLY A 325 24.58 23.89 -35.63
C GLY A 325 23.63 23.87 -34.43
N CYS A 326 23.48 22.79 -33.64
CA CYS A 326 24.07 21.46 -33.64
C CYS A 326 23.09 20.53 -32.93
N CYS A 327 22.63 19.47 -33.60
CA CYS A 327 22.12 18.28 -32.95
C CYS A 327 23.31 17.36 -32.64
N GLY A 328 23.44 16.95 -31.39
CA GLY A 328 24.37 15.91 -30.95
C GLY A 328 23.63 14.72 -30.36
N CYS A 329 23.01 13.90 -31.21
CA CYS A 329 22.62 12.54 -30.86
C CYS A 329 23.85 11.64 -31.10
N HIS A 330 24.28 10.89 -30.08
CA HIS A 330 25.24 9.79 -30.22
C HIS A 330 24.51 8.47 -30.00
N THR A 331 24.30 7.74 -31.09
CA THR A 331 24.01 6.31 -31.11
C THR A 331 24.94 5.63 -32.09
N GLY A 332 25.49 4.49 -31.67
CA GLY A 332 25.90 3.39 -32.55
C GLY A 332 27.40 3.11 -32.62
N GLY A 333 27.76 1.83 -32.47
CA GLY A 333 29.03 1.32 -33.03
C GLY A 333 29.66 0.12 -32.35
N VAL A 334 29.03 -1.05 -32.46
CA VAL A 334 29.70 -2.37 -32.35
C VAL A 334 30.43 -2.63 -33.69
N VAL A 335 31.62 -3.26 -33.67
CA VAL A 335 32.04 -4.46 -34.45
C VAL A 335 33.56 -4.69 -34.33
N ALA A 336 33.93 -5.97 -34.25
CA ALA A 336 35.24 -6.65 -34.39
C ALA A 336 36.08 -6.83 -33.13
#